data_AF-A0A830GV42-F1
#
_entry.id   AF-A0A830GV42-F1
#
_cell.length_a   1.000
_cell.length_b   1.000
_cell.length_c   1.000
_cell.angle_alpha   90.00
_cell.angle_beta   90.00
_cell.angle_gamma   90.00
#
_symmetry.space_group_name_H-M   'P 1'
#
loop_
_entity.id
_entity.type
_entity.pdbx_description
1 polymer ?
#
loop_
_entity_poly.entity_id
_entity_poly.type
_entity_poly.pdbx_seq_one_letter_code
_entity_poly.pdbx_strand_id
1 'polypeptide(L)'
;MEYTVVYDTYVEIPIRISKSTPDEARAKRLERWPKEAGLSQSLGEGGTFMDLVKSFARDYELETGERGWNITSQDGRISIKMEWKLLRNGEQRGAAKMEGEIPLTPAEEGGNMVYTAKIKYSIELDNDVLAEKASSDVVEFNL
;
A
#
# COMPACT_ATOMS: atom_id res chain seq x y z
N MET A 1 17.01 -15.37 1.39
CA MET A 1 16.01 -14.63 2.17
C MET A 1 14.66 -15.14 1.73
N GLU A 2 13.97 -15.82 2.63
CA GLU A 2 12.62 -16.30 2.42
C GLU A 2 11.68 -15.35 3.15
N TYR A 3 10.65 -14.88 2.46
CA TYR A 3 9.72 -13.88 2.98
C TYR A 3 8.34 -14.49 3.17
N THR A 4 7.69 -14.17 4.27
CA THR A 4 6.30 -14.54 4.55
C THR A 4 5.42 -13.30 4.49
N VAL A 5 4.29 -13.42 3.77
CA VAL A 5 3.25 -12.39 3.74
C VAL A 5 2.48 -12.44 5.06
N VAL A 6 2.63 -11.40 5.87
CA VAL A 6 2.01 -11.28 7.21
C VAL A 6 0.74 -10.42 7.19
N TYR A 7 0.54 -9.67 6.11
CA TYR A 7 -0.68 -8.91 5.85
C TYR A 7 -0.98 -8.93 4.36
N ASP A 8 -2.22 -9.20 3.99
CA ASP A 8 -2.71 -9.13 2.62
C ASP A 8 -4.16 -8.65 2.63
N THR A 9 -4.46 -7.58 1.90
CA THR A 9 -5.83 -7.10 1.69
C THR A 9 -6.02 -6.57 0.28
N TYR A 10 -7.27 -6.62 -0.17
CA TYR A 10 -7.70 -6.06 -1.43
C TYR A 10 -8.86 -5.10 -1.21
N VAL A 11 -8.78 -3.92 -1.83
CA VAL A 11 -9.81 -2.88 -1.70
C VAL A 11 -10.12 -2.23 -3.05
N GLU A 12 -11.37 -1.77 -3.17
CA GLU A 12 -11.83 -0.94 -4.27
C GLU A 12 -12.11 0.48 -3.74
N ILE A 13 -11.40 1.47 -4.29
CA ILE A 13 -11.43 2.85 -3.79
C ILE A 13 -12.02 3.78 -4.86
N PRO A 14 -13.18 4.41 -4.60
CA PRO A 14 -13.80 5.33 -5.56
C PRO A 14 -13.09 6.70 -5.55
N ILE A 15 -12.54 7.08 -6.69
CA ILE A 15 -11.92 8.37 -6.96
C ILE A 15 -12.93 9.24 -7.71
N ARG A 16 -13.51 10.21 -7.00
CA ARG A 16 -14.50 11.14 -7.58
C ARG A 16 -13.82 12.38 -8.13
N ILE A 17 -14.06 12.67 -9.41
CA ILE A 17 -13.57 13.88 -10.08
C ILE A 17 -14.76 14.57 -10.75
N SER A 18 -14.88 15.89 -10.61
CA SER A 18 -16.00 16.65 -11.22
C SER A 18 -16.10 16.41 -12.73
N LYS A 19 -17.32 16.27 -13.25
CA LYS A 19 -17.61 16.20 -14.70
C LYS A 19 -17.15 17.45 -15.46
N SER A 20 -17.05 18.59 -14.78
CA SER A 20 -16.53 19.83 -15.40
C SER A 20 -15.00 19.84 -15.56
N THR A 21 -14.28 18.90 -14.95
CA THR A 21 -12.82 18.80 -15.09
C THR A 21 -12.48 18.22 -16.46
N PRO A 22 -11.63 18.86 -17.29
CA PRO A 22 -11.25 18.32 -18.61
C PRO A 22 -10.57 16.95 -18.52
N ASP A 23 -10.76 16.11 -19.55
CA ASP A 23 -10.28 14.72 -19.60
C ASP A 23 -8.79 14.56 -19.28
N GLU A 24 -7.95 15.41 -19.88
CA GLU A 24 -6.50 15.42 -19.63
C GLU A 24 -6.17 15.75 -18.16
N ALA A 25 -6.91 16.67 -17.55
CA ALA A 25 -6.73 17.03 -16.15
C ALA A 25 -7.21 15.91 -15.21
N ARG A 26 -8.24 15.14 -15.60
CA ARG A 26 -8.68 13.95 -14.87
C ARG A 26 -7.60 12.87 -14.91
N ALA A 27 -7.06 12.57 -16.10
CA ALA A 27 -5.99 11.58 -16.27
C ALA A 27 -4.75 11.93 -15.41
N LYS A 28 -4.25 13.17 -15.48
CA LYS A 28 -3.13 13.64 -14.64
C LYS A 28 -3.41 13.52 -13.14
N ARG A 29 -4.65 13.76 -12.71
CA ARG A 29 -5.03 13.60 -11.31
C ARG A 29 -4.99 12.13 -10.89
N LEU A 30 -5.48 11.23 -11.74
CA LEU A 30 -5.44 9.79 -11.48
C LEU A 30 -4.00 9.25 -11.44
N GLU A 31 -3.08 9.80 -12.24
CA GLU A 31 -1.66 9.43 -12.21
C GLU A 31 -0.95 9.85 -10.90
N ARG A 32 -1.36 10.97 -10.30
CA ARG A 32 -0.79 11.45 -9.03
C ARG A 32 -1.47 10.81 -7.80
N TRP A 33 -2.72 10.41 -7.93
CA TRP A 33 -3.53 9.88 -6.85
C TRP A 33 -2.85 8.78 -6.00
N PRO A 34 -2.11 7.80 -6.56
CA PRO A 34 -1.46 6.77 -5.77
C PRO A 34 -0.50 7.34 -4.72
N LYS A 35 0.25 8.38 -5.08
CA LYS A 35 1.22 9.04 -4.18
C LYS A 35 0.54 10.01 -3.21
N GLU A 36 -0.50 10.70 -3.66
CA GLU A 36 -1.20 11.73 -2.87
C GLU A 36 -2.15 11.13 -1.82
N ALA A 37 -2.85 10.06 -2.17
CA ALA A 37 -3.95 9.53 -1.38
C ALA A 37 -3.95 7.99 -1.26
N GLY A 38 -3.18 7.29 -2.10
CA GLY A 38 -3.19 5.83 -2.16
C GLY A 38 -2.71 5.12 -0.89
N LEU A 39 -2.00 5.79 0.02
CA LEU A 39 -1.56 5.19 1.30
C LEU A 39 -2.36 5.67 2.52
N SER A 40 -3.18 6.70 2.34
CA SER A 40 -3.98 7.33 3.40
C SER A 40 -5.45 6.92 3.38
N GLN A 41 -5.83 5.98 2.50
CA GLN A 41 -7.15 5.38 2.53
C GLN A 41 -7.30 4.53 3.79
N SER A 42 -8.42 4.71 4.49
CA SER A 42 -8.77 3.87 5.62
C SER A 42 -9.06 2.44 5.14
N LEU A 43 -8.44 1.47 5.79
CA LEU A 43 -8.63 0.03 5.56
C LEU A 43 -9.56 -0.59 6.62
N GLY A 44 -10.45 0.22 7.22
CA GLY A 44 -11.33 -0.18 8.33
C GLY A 44 -10.82 0.29 9.69
N GLU A 45 -11.06 -0.50 10.74
CA GLU A 45 -10.73 -0.15 12.13
C GLU A 45 -9.22 -0.05 12.40
N GLY A 46 -8.38 -0.70 11.57
CA GLY A 46 -6.91 -0.70 11.70
C GLY A 46 -6.20 0.56 11.19
N GLY A 47 -6.94 1.60 10.80
CA GLY A 47 -6.37 2.84 10.26
C GLY A 47 -6.01 2.75 8.78
N THR A 48 -4.94 3.44 8.38
CA THR A 48 -4.46 3.46 6.98
C THR A 48 -3.38 2.40 6.74
N PHE A 49 -3.09 2.10 5.48
CA PHE A 49 -1.95 1.22 5.17
C PHE A 49 -0.63 1.77 5.74
N MET A 50 -0.46 3.10 5.77
CA MET A 50 0.73 3.72 6.35
C MET A 50 0.86 3.46 7.86
N ASP A 51 -0.26 3.45 8.59
CA ASP A 51 -0.27 3.18 10.02
C ASP A 51 0.07 1.71 10.30
N LEU A 52 -0.47 0.79 9.49
CA LEU A 52 -0.12 -0.63 9.56
C LEU A 52 1.37 -0.86 9.33
N VAL A 53 1.95 -0.29 8.27
CA VAL A 53 3.38 -0.43 7.98
C VAL A 53 4.25 0.07 9.14
N LYS A 54 3.87 1.20 9.75
CA LYS A 54 4.57 1.73 10.93
C LYS A 54 4.42 0.84 12.16
N SER A 55 3.25 0.23 12.36
CA SER A 55 3.05 -0.73 13.46
C SER A 55 3.94 -1.94 13.26
N PHE A 56 3.90 -2.59 12.09
CA PHE A 56 4.77 -3.73 11.79
C PHE A 56 6.24 -3.36 11.92
N ALA A 57 6.66 -2.21 11.42
CA ALA A 57 8.04 -1.76 11.58
C ALA A 57 8.43 -1.66 13.07
N ARG A 58 7.60 -1.04 13.90
CA ARG A 58 7.84 -0.95 15.35
C ARG A 58 7.84 -2.32 16.03
N ASP A 59 6.86 -3.16 15.74
CA ASP A 59 6.61 -4.42 16.45
C ASP A 59 7.71 -5.47 16.16
N TYR A 60 8.42 -5.32 15.04
CA TYR A 60 9.55 -6.17 14.60
C TYR A 60 10.91 -5.45 14.62
N GLU A 61 11.01 -4.27 15.25
CA GLU A 61 12.26 -3.50 15.37
C GLU A 61 12.92 -3.17 14.01
N LEU A 62 12.10 -2.83 13.02
CA LEU A 62 12.49 -2.42 11.68
C LEU A 62 12.35 -0.91 11.49
N GLU A 63 13.14 -0.37 10.58
CA GLU A 63 13.07 1.00 10.11
C GLU A 63 12.38 1.05 8.74
N THR A 64 11.56 2.09 8.52
CA THR A 64 10.97 2.32 7.20
C THR A 64 12.00 3.00 6.29
N GLY A 65 12.38 2.33 5.20
CA GLY A 65 13.29 2.85 4.18
C GLY A 65 12.60 3.69 3.11
N GLU A 66 13.22 3.76 1.93
CA GLU A 66 12.68 4.47 0.78
C GLU A 66 11.44 3.78 0.17
N ARG A 67 10.59 4.58 -0.46
CA ARG A 67 9.43 4.13 -1.25
C ARG A 67 9.76 4.20 -2.74
N GLY A 68 9.90 3.04 -3.38
CA GLY A 68 9.99 2.93 -4.82
C GLY A 68 8.60 2.95 -5.44
N TRP A 69 8.35 3.83 -6.41
CA TRP A 69 7.09 3.89 -7.15
C TRP A 69 7.31 3.62 -8.63
N ASN A 70 6.44 2.81 -9.21
CA ASN A 70 6.32 2.62 -10.65
C ASN A 70 4.84 2.79 -11.02
N ILE A 71 4.52 3.89 -11.69
CA ILE A 71 3.16 4.23 -12.13
C ILE A 71 3.21 4.40 -13.64
N THR A 72 2.46 3.57 -14.36
CA THR A 72 2.42 3.58 -15.82
C THR A 72 0.99 3.72 -16.32
N SER A 73 0.80 4.56 -17.32
CA SER A 73 -0.50 4.78 -17.98
C SER A 73 -0.45 4.15 -19.37
N GLN A 74 -1.15 3.02 -19.56
CA GLN A 74 -1.17 2.26 -20.81
C GLN A 74 -2.51 1.53 -20.96
N ASP A 75 -2.95 1.28 -22.20
CA ASP A 75 -4.13 0.47 -22.52
C ASP A 75 -5.42 0.86 -21.78
N GLY A 76 -5.64 2.17 -21.58
CA GLY A 76 -6.85 2.67 -20.92
C GLY A 76 -6.89 2.41 -19.41
N ARG A 77 -5.74 2.19 -18.77
CA ARG A 77 -5.62 2.05 -17.31
C ARG A 77 -4.31 2.65 -16.80
N ILE A 78 -4.29 2.97 -15.52
CA ILE A 78 -3.07 3.32 -14.77
C ILE A 78 -2.71 2.11 -13.92
N SER A 79 -1.55 1.52 -14.18
CA SER A 79 -0.97 0.47 -13.34
C SER A 79 -0.12 1.11 -12.23
N ILE A 80 -0.26 0.57 -11.02
CA ILE A 80 0.39 1.07 -9.81
C ILE A 80 1.20 -0.05 -9.22
N LYS A 81 2.48 0.20 -8.97
CA LYS A 81 3.34 -0.62 -8.13
C LYS A 81 4.13 0.26 -7.20
N MET A 82 4.14 -0.08 -5.92
CA MET A 82 4.93 0.58 -4.91
C MET A 82 5.53 -0.47 -3.99
N GLU A 83 6.80 -0.27 -3.65
CA GLU A 83 7.49 -1.03 -2.64
C GLU A 83 8.09 -0.06 -1.62
N TRP A 84 7.80 -0.29 -0.36
CA TRP A 84 8.35 0.43 0.77
C TRP A 84 9.20 -0.53 1.60
N LYS A 85 10.52 -0.32 1.56
CA LYS A 85 11.47 -1.22 2.22
C LYS A 85 11.34 -1.14 3.74
N LEU A 86 11.42 -2.30 4.38
CA LEU A 86 11.58 -2.42 5.84
C LEU A 86 12.98 -2.92 6.12
N LEU A 87 13.73 -2.16 6.89
CA LEU A 87 15.17 -2.33 7.08
C LEU A 87 15.49 -2.70 8.53
N ARG A 88 16.55 -3.49 8.75
CA ARG A 88 17.19 -3.64 10.05
C ARG A 88 18.68 -3.45 9.84
N ASN A 89 19.29 -2.51 10.57
CA ASN A 89 20.72 -2.17 10.41
C ASN A 89 21.11 -1.83 8.94
N GLY A 90 20.21 -1.20 8.19
CA GLY A 90 20.42 -0.86 6.77
C GLY A 90 20.19 -2.00 5.77
N GLU A 91 19.95 -3.24 6.22
CA GLU A 91 19.63 -4.37 5.35
C GLU A 91 18.11 -4.54 5.21
N GLN A 92 17.63 -4.87 4.02
CA GLN A 92 16.22 -5.13 3.80
C GLN A 92 15.81 -6.45 4.45
N ARG A 93 14.85 -6.38 5.38
CA ARG A 93 14.27 -7.53 6.10
C ARG A 93 12.76 -7.64 5.93
N GLY A 94 12.21 -6.86 5.00
CA GLY A 94 10.81 -6.90 4.63
C GLY A 94 10.46 -5.83 3.62
N ALA A 95 9.21 -5.85 3.17
CA ALA A 95 8.66 -4.82 2.31
C ALA A 95 7.15 -4.67 2.53
N ALA A 96 6.67 -3.44 2.44
CA ALA A 96 5.26 -3.15 2.29
C ALA A 96 4.97 -2.78 0.83
N LYS A 97 4.02 -3.45 0.21
CA LYS A 97 3.70 -3.31 -1.22
C LYS A 97 2.30 -2.77 -1.41
N MET A 98 2.15 -1.93 -2.44
CA MET A 98 0.85 -1.52 -2.98
C MET A 98 0.89 -1.80 -4.48
N GLU A 99 0.01 -2.67 -4.94
CA GLU A 99 -0.13 -3.02 -6.34
C GLU A 99 -1.57 -2.84 -6.79
N GLY A 100 -1.79 -2.37 -8.00
CA GLY A 100 -3.16 -2.19 -8.45
C GLY A 100 -3.31 -1.54 -9.80
N GLU A 101 -4.56 -1.26 -10.15
CA GLU A 101 -4.90 -0.56 -11.38
C GLU A 101 -6.07 0.40 -11.18
N ILE A 102 -6.09 1.46 -11.99
CA ILE A 102 -7.21 2.40 -12.13
C ILE A 102 -7.65 2.36 -13.59
N PRO A 103 -8.80 1.76 -13.92
CA PRO A 103 -9.38 1.86 -15.25
C PRO A 103 -9.69 3.33 -15.58
N LEU A 104 -9.35 3.79 -16.78
CA LEU A 104 -9.65 5.15 -17.26
C LEU A 104 -11.08 5.29 -17.80
N THR A 105 -11.90 4.25 -17.61
CA THR A 105 -13.34 4.24 -17.91
C THR A 105 -14.13 4.53 -16.62
N PRO A 106 -14.62 5.76 -16.42
CA PRO A 106 -15.38 6.09 -15.21
C PRO A 106 -16.83 5.61 -15.28
N ALA A 107 -17.44 5.47 -14.11
CA ALA A 107 -18.90 5.48 -13.97
C ALA A 107 -19.38 6.92 -13.73
N GLU A 108 -20.57 7.26 -14.22
CA GLU A 108 -21.19 8.56 -13.92
C GLU A 108 -22.02 8.48 -12.63
N GLU A 109 -21.75 9.39 -11.69
CA GLU A 109 -22.51 9.50 -10.44
C GLU A 109 -22.78 10.98 -10.16
N GLY A 110 -24.01 11.42 -10.44
CA GLY A 110 -24.42 12.83 -10.29
C GLY A 110 -23.51 13.79 -11.08
N GLY A 111 -22.86 14.72 -10.37
CA GLY A 111 -21.92 15.70 -10.93
C GLY A 111 -20.49 15.20 -11.13
N ASN A 112 -20.21 13.92 -10.87
CA ASN A 112 -18.86 13.36 -10.90
C ASN A 112 -18.68 12.24 -11.93
N MET A 113 -17.44 12.13 -12.40
CA MET A 113 -16.85 10.93 -12.98
C MET A 113 -16.18 10.14 -11.85
N VAL A 114 -16.58 8.89 -11.65
CA VAL A 114 -16.07 8.01 -10.58
C VAL A 114 -15.18 6.95 -11.20
N TYR A 115 -13.90 6.97 -10.82
CA TYR A 115 -12.91 5.97 -11.22
C TYR A 115 -12.65 5.04 -10.03
N THR A 116 -12.77 3.73 -10.21
CA THR A 116 -12.55 2.78 -9.11
C THR A 116 -11.14 2.22 -9.16
N ALA A 117 -10.30 2.63 -8.21
CA ALA A 117 -8.97 2.04 -8.04
C ALA A 117 -9.08 0.67 -7.39
N LYS A 118 -8.46 -0.34 -7.99
CA LYS A 118 -8.40 -1.71 -7.50
C LYS A 118 -7.02 -1.97 -6.93
N ILE A 119 -6.90 -1.95 -5.60
CA ILE A 119 -5.61 -1.94 -4.92
C ILE A 119 -5.47 -3.16 -4.01
N LYS A 120 -4.34 -3.84 -4.15
CA LYS A 120 -3.82 -4.84 -3.22
C LYS A 120 -2.76 -4.19 -2.35
N TYR A 121 -2.89 -4.33 -1.03
CA TYR A 121 -1.85 -3.98 -0.08
C TYR A 121 -1.32 -5.25 0.58
N SER A 122 -0.01 -5.35 0.71
CA SER A 122 0.60 -6.48 1.43
C SER A 122 1.83 -6.06 2.21
N ILE A 123 2.13 -6.78 3.29
CA ILE A 123 3.38 -6.66 4.04
C ILE A 123 4.03 -8.04 4.08
N GLU A 124 5.28 -8.10 3.68
CA GLU A 124 6.11 -9.30 3.75
C GLU A 124 7.32 -9.05 4.65
N LEU A 125 7.65 -10.02 5.50
CA LEU A 125 8.78 -9.97 6.42
C LEU A 125 9.67 -11.19 6.23
N ASP A 126 10.96 -11.02 6.46
CA ASP A 126 11.94 -12.11 6.43
C ASP A 126 11.63 -13.11 7.55
N ASN A 127 11.67 -14.41 7.22
CA ASN A 127 11.34 -15.49 8.16
C ASN A 127 12.22 -15.48 9.42
N ASP A 128 13.48 -15.05 9.33
CA ASP A 128 14.36 -14.94 10.49
C ASP A 128 13.83 -13.90 11.48
N VAL A 129 13.35 -12.75 10.99
CA VAL A 129 12.78 -11.68 11.83
C VAL A 129 11.51 -12.17 12.53
N LEU A 130 10.69 -12.96 11.83
CA LEU A 130 9.49 -13.58 12.41
C LEU A 130 9.86 -14.59 13.51
N ALA A 131 10.88 -15.42 13.28
CA ALA A 131 11.33 -16.43 14.22
C ALA A 131 11.98 -15.82 15.48
N GLU A 132 12.75 -14.74 15.32
CA GLU A 132 13.34 -13.99 16.45
C GLU A 132 12.24 -13.43 17.35
N LYS A 133 11.21 -12.78 16.78
CA LYS A 133 10.08 -12.23 17.55
C LYS A 133 9.31 -13.32 18.29
N ALA A 134 9.01 -14.44 17.62
CA ALA A 134 8.34 -15.57 18.24
C ALA A 134 9.15 -16.16 19.40
N SER A 135 10.49 -16.16 19.31
CA SER A 135 11.37 -16.65 20.37
C SER A 135 11.44 -15.67 21.54
N SER A 136 11.39 -14.36 21.30
CA SER A 136 11.36 -13.33 22.34
C SER A 136 10.04 -13.31 23.11
N ASP A 137 8.90 -13.52 22.44
CA ASP A 137 7.58 -13.55 23.11
C ASP A 137 7.37 -14.81 23.97
N VAL A 138 8.23 -15.83 23.84
CA VAL A 138 8.17 -17.08 24.62
C VAL A 138 8.94 -16.97 25.96
N VAL A 139 9.72 -15.90 26.20
CA VAL A 139 10.53 -15.75 27.43
C VAL A 139 9.87 -14.78 28.43
N GLU A 140 8.71 -15.14 28.97
CA GLU A 140 8.17 -14.60 30.24
C GLU A 140 7.36 -15.64 31.03
N PHE A 141 7.93 -16.83 31.24
CA PHE A 141 7.51 -17.71 32.34
C PHE A 141 8.74 -18.12 33.16
N ASN A 142 9.21 -17.22 34.02
CA ASN A 142 9.99 -17.64 35.18
C ASN A 142 9.01 -18.02 36.29
N LEU A 143 8.83 -19.34 36.47
CA LEU A 143 8.29 -19.94 37.69
C LEU A 143 9.32 -19.88 38.83
#